data_AF-A0A6I9NUW1-F1
#
_entry.id   AF-A0A6I9NUW1-F1
#
_cell.length_a   1.000
_cell.length_b   1.000
_cell.length_c   1.000
_cell.angle_alpha   90.00
_cell.angle_beta   90.00
_cell.angle_gamma   90.00
#
_symmetry.space_group_name_H-M   'P 1'
#
loop_
_entity.id
_entity.type
_entity.pdbx_description
1 polymer ?
#
loop_
_entity_poly.entity_id
_entity_poly.type
_entity_poly.pdbx_seq_one_letter_code
_entity_poly.pdbx_strand_id
1 'polypeptide(L)' 'NQRVAEIEGTFKSFLARSDIGIVLINQFIAEMIRHAIDGHLESIPAVLEIPSKEHPYDASKDSILRRAKGMFCAEDFR' A
#
# COMPACT_ATOMS: atom_id res chain seq x y z
N ASN A 1 -20.23 0.73 -0.71
CA ASN A 1 -19.73 -0.04 -1.87
C ASN A 1 -19.23 0.79 -3.05
N GLN A 2 -19.97 1.76 -3.59
CA GLN A 2 -19.57 2.46 -4.82
C GLN A 2 -18.17 3.12 -4.75
N ARG A 3 -17.83 3.77 -3.64
CA ARG A 3 -16.52 4.43 -3.45
C ARG A 3 -15.31 3.50 -3.47
N VAL A 4 -15.45 2.25 -3.00
CA VAL A 4 -14.33 1.28 -2.96
C VAL A 4 -13.95 0.86 -4.38
N ALA A 5 -14.95 0.59 -5.21
CA ALA A 5 -14.74 0.23 -6.61
C ALA A 5 -14.09 1.36 -7.41
N GLU A 6 -14.46 2.62 -7.11
CA GLU A 6 -13.83 3.79 -7.72
C GLU A 6 -12.36 3.93 -7.30
N ILE A 7 -12.04 3.80 -6.00
CA ILE A 7 -10.67 3.84 -5.50
C ILE A 7 -9.82 2.75 -6.16
N GLU A 8 -10.33 1.52 -6.22
CA GLU A 8 -9.62 0.41 -6.87
C GLU A 8 -9.41 0.65 -8.37
N GLY A 9 -10.44 1.15 -9.06
CA GLY A 9 -10.35 1.48 -10.49
C GLY A 9 -9.33 2.56 -10.77
N THR A 10 -9.30 3.63 -9.96
CA THR A 10 -8.28 4.69 -10.06
C THR A 10 -6.88 4.15 -9.77
N PHE A 11 -6.72 3.33 -8.73
CA PHE A 11 -5.45 2.71 -8.40
C PHE A 11 -4.91 1.87 -9.57
N LYS A 12 -5.73 0.98 -10.14
CA LYS A 12 -5.36 0.17 -11.32
C LYS A 12 -5.02 1.01 -12.54
N SER A 13 -5.74 2.11 -12.75
CA SER A 13 -5.44 3.08 -13.83
C SER A 13 -4.06 3.72 -13.66
N PHE A 14 -3.65 4.01 -12.42
CA PHE A 14 -2.30 4.51 -12.15
C PHE A 14 -1.22 3.44 -12.32
N LEU A 15 -1.51 2.18 -11.96
CA LEU A 15 -0.56 1.08 -12.19
C LEU A 15 -0.33 0.81 -13.69
N ALA A 16 -1.37 0.95 -14.52
CA ALA A 16 -1.27 0.73 -15.97
C ALA A 16 -0.48 1.83 -16.71
N ARG A 17 -0.14 2.93 -16.03
CA ARG A 17 0.55 4.08 -16.61
C ARG A 17 2.05 3.95 -16.43
N SER A 18 2.76 3.83 -17.55
CA SER A 18 4.23 3.73 -17.59
C SER A 18 4.96 5.03 -17.23
N ASP A 19 4.24 6.16 -17.14
CA ASP A 19 4.79 7.47 -16.79
C ASP A 19 4.70 7.79 -15.28
N ILE A 20 4.19 6.86 -14.47
CA ILE A 20 4.08 7.02 -13.02
C ILE A 20 5.18 6.19 -12.35
N GLY A 21 6.05 6.86 -11.57
CA GLY A 21 7.07 6.20 -10.78
C GLY A 21 6.63 5.86 -9.35
N ILE A 22 5.76 6.70 -8.76
CA ILE A 22 5.36 6.62 -7.35
C ILE A 22 3.88 6.94 -7.21
N VAL A 23 3.15 6.12 -6.45
CA VAL A 23 1.76 6.33 -6.05
C VAL A 23 1.71 6.52 -4.54
N LEU A 24 1.29 7.71 -4.10
CA LEU A 24 1.04 8.00 -2.69
C LEU A 24 -0.43 7.76 -2.35
N ILE A 25 -0.68 7.02 -1.28
CA ILE A 25 -2.04 6.69 -0.84
C ILE A 25 -2.15 6.81 0.68
N ASN A 26 -3.27 7.33 1.19
CA ASN A 26 -3.48 7.34 2.63
C ASN A 26 -3.63 5.91 3.16
N GLN A 27 -2.98 5.56 4.28
CA GLN A 27 -3.03 4.21 4.87
C GLN A 27 -4.48 3.75 5.14
N PHE A 28 -5.35 4.66 5.60
CA PHE A 28 -6.77 4.35 5.81
C PHE A 28 -7.48 3.96 4.51
N ILE A 29 -7.13 4.58 3.38
CA ILE A 29 -7.70 4.29 2.07
C ILE A 29 -7.08 3.00 1.49
N ALA A 30 -5.78 2.81 1.71
CA ALA A 30 -5.07 1.60 1.31
C ALA A 30 -5.70 0.34 1.93
N GLU A 31 -6.16 0.41 3.18
CA GLU A 31 -6.84 -0.70 3.85
C GLU A 31 -8.15 -1.11 3.15
N MET A 32 -8.84 -0.18 2.49
CA MET A 32 -10.09 -0.45 1.78
C MET A 32 -9.86 -1.27 0.50
N ILE A 33 -8.66 -1.23 -0.07
CA ILE A 33 -8.28 -1.91 -1.32
C ILE A 33 -7.04 -2.79 -1.12
N ARG A 34 -6.85 -3.32 0.09
CA ARG A 34 -5.64 -4.06 0.49
C ARG A 34 -5.29 -5.20 -0.47
N HIS A 35 -6.30 -5.92 -0.97
CA HIS A 35 -6.14 -6.99 -1.95
C HIS A 35 -5.54 -6.52 -3.27
N ALA A 36 -5.87 -5.30 -3.72
CA ALA A 36 -5.33 -4.73 -4.95
C ALA A 36 -3.86 -4.28 -4.76
N ILE A 37 -3.53 -3.71 -3.60
CA ILE A 37 -2.16 -3.29 -3.27
C ILE A 37 -1.25 -4.50 -3.06
N ASP A 38 -1.71 -5.51 -2.33
CA ASP A 38 -0.94 -6.73 -2.11
C ASP A 38 -0.78 -7.56 -3.40
N GLY A 39 -1.72 -7.42 -4.35
CA GLY A 39 -1.62 -8.00 -5.69
C GLY A 39 -0.63 -7.30 -6.61
N HIS A 40 -0.21 -6.07 -6.30
CA HIS A 40 0.83 -5.37 -7.04
C HIS A 40 2.21 -5.83 -6.58
N LEU A 41 2.94 -6.51 -7.47
CA LEU A 41 4.27 -7.08 -7.21
C LEU A 41 5.39 -6.36 -7.97
N GLU A 42 5.05 -5.49 -8.92
CA GLU A 42 6.05 -4.77 -9.70
C GLU A 42 6.70 -3.67 -8.86
N SER A 43 8.00 -3.45 -9.04
CA SER A 43 8.74 -2.44 -8.29
C SER A 43 8.39 -1.00 -8.72
N ILE A 44 7.82 -0.83 -9.91
CA ILE A 44 7.41 0.46 -10.48
C ILE A 44 6.00 0.30 -11.06
N PRO A 45 5.04 1.19 -10.73
CA PRO A 45 5.17 2.28 -9.76
C PRO A 45 5.28 1.78 -8.32
N ALA A 46 6.09 2.46 -7.51
CA ALA A 46 6.19 2.20 -6.08
C ALA A 46 4.97 2.76 -5.34
N VAL A 47 4.34 1.96 -4.47
CA VAL A 47 3.16 2.37 -3.69
C VAL A 47 3.60 2.70 -2.27
N LEU A 48 3.35 3.94 -1.81
CA LEU A 48 3.68 4.37 -0.46
C LEU A 48 2.43 4.81 0.31
N GLU A 49 2.26 4.23 1.49
CA GLU A 49 1.16 4.54 2.43
C GLU A 49 1.55 5.71 3.34
N ILE A 50 0.74 6.78 3.36
CA ILE A 50 0.96 7.98 4.19
C ILE A 50 -0.17 8.18 5.21
N PRO A 51 0.10 8.82 6.37
CA PRO A 51 -0.96 9.20 7.30
C PRO A 51 -1.88 10.27 6.72
N SER A 52 -3.05 10.44 7.34
CA SER A 52 -3.93 11.60 7.09
C SER A 52 -3.98 12.52 8.30
N LYS A 53 -4.57 13.71 8.13
CA LYS A 53 -4.73 14.69 9.22
C LYS A 53 -5.56 14.15 10.40
N GLU A 54 -6.50 13.25 10.12
CA GLU A 54 -7.45 12.71 11.12
C GLU A 54 -7.06 11.29 11.57
N HIS A 55 -6.30 10.56 10.74
CA HIS A 55 -5.93 9.17 10.99
C HIS A 55 -4.40 9.05 11.01
N PRO A 56 -3.78 8.94 12.20
CA PRO A 56 -2.34 8.77 12.33
C PRO A 56 -1.88 7.44 11.71
N TYR A 57 -0.61 7.38 11.33
CA TYR A 57 -0.01 6.19 10.75
C TYR A 57 0.10 5.06 11.78
N ASP A 58 -0.30 3.85 11.38
CA ASP A 58 -0.23 2.63 12.17
C ASP A 58 0.73 1.64 11.51
N ALA A 59 1.95 1.52 12.05
CA ALA A 59 2.98 0.64 11.51
C ALA A 59 2.59 -0.86 11.51
N SER A 60 1.60 -1.27 12.31
CA SER A 60 1.15 -2.67 12.36
C SER A 60 0.36 -3.09 11.11
N LYS A 61 -0.16 -2.11 10.35
CA LYS A 61 -1.00 -2.32 9.17
C LYS A 61 -0.25 -2.22 7.86
N ASP A 62 1.04 -1.96 7.91
CA ASP A 62 1.84 -1.75 6.71
C ASP A 62 2.12 -3.07 5.98
N SER A 63 1.85 -3.08 4.67
CA SER A 63 2.04 -4.23 3.80
C SER A 63 3.51 -4.63 3.64
N ILE A 64 4.44 -3.65 3.71
CA ILE A 64 5.89 -3.88 3.65
C ILE A 64 6.34 -4.54 4.95
N LEU A 65 5.89 -4.08 6.12
CA LEU A 65 6.21 -4.76 7.38
C LEU A 65 5.61 -6.17 7.44
N ARG A 66 4.43 -6.43 6.85
CA ARG A 66 3.88 -7.79 6.75
C ARG A 66 4.70 -8.69 5.84
N ARG A 67 5.15 -8.20 4.67
CA ARG A 67 6.07 -8.94 3.79
C ARG A 67 7.42 -9.18 4.46
N ALA A 68 7.92 -8.17 5.17
CA ALA A 68 9.18 -8.22 5.88
C ALA A 68 9.14 -9.08 7.15
N LYS A 69 7.98 -9.28 7.80
CA LYS A 69 7.81 -10.25 8.90
C LYS A 69 8.14 -11.69 8.49
N GLY A 70 8.10 -12.03 7.21
CA GLY A 70 8.61 -13.31 6.69
C GLY A 70 10.13 -13.35 6.55
N MET A 71 10.80 -12.19 6.51
CA MET A 71 12.26 -12.05 6.34
C MET A 71 13.00 -11.74 7.65
N PHE A 72 12.35 -11.08 8.61
CA PHE A 72 12.93 -10.74 9.90
C PHE A 72 12.52 -11.78 10.96
N CYS A 73 13.30 -12.85 11.11
CA CYS A 73 13.33 -13.56 12.38
C CYS A 73 13.85 -12.60 13.46
N ALA A 74 13.20 -12.58 14.61
CA ALA A 74 13.46 -11.68 15.73
C ALA A 74 14.85 -11.86 16.41
N GLU A 75 15.78 -12.59 15.78
CA GLU A 75 17.13 -12.87 16.29
C GLU A 75 18.22 -11.94 15.70
N ASP A 76 17.94 -11.15 14.67
CA ASP A 76 18.95 -10.25 14.04
C ASP A 76 19.22 -8.93 14.80
N PHE A 77 18.53 -8.68 15.93
CA PHE A 77 18.73 -7.50 16.77
C PHE A 77 19.37 -7.80 18.13
N ARG A 78 20.08 -8.93 18.28
CA ARG A 78 20.78 -9.27 19.52
C ARG A 78 22.30 -9.09 19.40
#